data_AF-A0A9W6W8M7-F1
#
_entry.id   AF-A0A9W6W8M7-F1
#
_cell.length_a   1.000
_cell.length_b   1.000
_cell.length_c   1.000
_cell.angle_alpha   90.00
_cell.angle_beta   90.00
_cell.angle_gamma   90.00
#
_symmetry.space_group_name_H-M   'P 1'
#
loop_
_entity.id
_entity.type
_entity.pdbx_description
1 polymer ?
#
loop_
_entity_poly.entity_id
_entity_poly.type
_entity_poly.pdbx_seq_one_letter_code
_entity_poly.pdbx_strand_id
1 'polypeptide(L)'
;MSLWADKHRPKNLKDLDYHDDVSDRLRALASSKDFPHLLIYGPSGAGKKTRVLSTLKELYGSGAERLKVDVRTFTTPSNRKLEFNLVSSPYHLEITPSDMGNNDRVVIQDLLKEVGQKKQ
;
A
#
# COMPACT_ATOMS: atom_id res chain seq x y z
N MET A 1 21.06 12.79 -0.39
CA MET A 1 20.30 13.93 0.18
C MET A 1 18.82 13.64 0.02
N SER A 2 18.02 13.71 1.09
CA SER A 2 16.56 13.50 1.02
C SER A 2 15.88 14.76 0.51
N LEU A 3 14.89 14.61 -0.37
CA LEU A 3 14.03 15.72 -0.83
C LEU A 3 13.27 16.29 0.37
N TRP A 4 13.11 17.62 0.43
CA TRP A 4 12.37 18.25 1.52
C TRP A 4 10.93 17.74 1.62
N ALA A 5 10.30 17.46 0.48
CA ALA A 5 8.97 16.85 0.42
C ALA A 5 8.89 15.49 1.13
N ASP A 6 9.95 14.68 1.09
CA ASP A 6 10.00 13.40 1.81
C ASP A 6 10.35 13.61 3.28
N LYS A 7 11.27 14.54 3.56
CA LYS A 7 11.70 14.87 4.93
C LYS A 7 10.57 15.39 5.80
N HIS A 8 9.70 16.23 5.23
CA HIS A 8 8.58 16.88 5.92
C HIS A 8 7.24 16.18 5.68
N ARG A 9 7.22 15.01 5.04
CA ARG A 9 5.98 14.26 4.84
C ARG A 9 5.39 13.85 6.21
N PRO A 10 4.12 14.20 6.49
CA PRO A 10 3.42 13.71 7.69
C PRO A 10 3.44 12.19 7.78
N LYS A 11 3.67 11.67 8.99
CA LYS A 11 3.73 10.21 9.23
C LYS A 11 2.55 9.67 10.01
N ASN A 12 1.82 10.52 10.72
CA ASN A 12 0.66 10.14 11.51
C ASN A 12 -0.56 10.90 10.99
N LEU A 13 -1.75 10.32 11.13
CA LEU A 13 -3.00 10.95 10.66
C LEU A 13 -3.28 12.30 11.33
N LYS A 14 -2.77 12.50 12.56
CA LYS A 14 -2.88 13.76 13.30
C LYS A 14 -1.96 14.89 12.80
N ASP A 15 -0.92 14.55 12.04
CA ASP A 15 0.06 15.51 11.53
C ASP A 15 -0.31 16.00 10.11
N LEU A 16 -1.48 15.61 9.58
CA LEU A 16 -1.96 16.03 8.27
C LEU A 16 -2.57 17.43 8.36
N ASP A 17 -2.14 18.34 7.48
CA ASP A 17 -2.47 19.76 7.58
C ASP A 17 -3.86 20.15 7.00
N TYR A 18 -4.61 19.19 6.46
CA TYR A 18 -5.88 19.45 5.78
C TYR A 18 -6.83 18.24 5.78
N HIS A 19 -8.11 18.47 5.52
CA HIS A 19 -9.20 17.47 5.59
C HIS A 19 -9.21 16.69 6.91
N ASP A 20 -9.36 17.42 8.02
CA ASP A 20 -9.39 16.85 9.37
C ASP A 20 -10.51 15.83 9.54
N ASP A 21 -11.66 16.08 8.93
CA ASP A 21 -12.81 15.18 8.91
C ASP A 21 -12.48 13.80 8.29
N VAL A 22 -11.68 13.80 7.22
CA VAL A 22 -11.19 12.56 6.58
C VAL A 22 -10.17 11.88 7.48
N SER A 23 -9.27 12.64 8.11
CA SER A 23 -8.27 12.12 9.06
C SER A 23 -8.95 11.47 10.27
N ASP A 24 -10.02 12.07 10.80
CA ASP A 24 -10.85 11.52 11.88
C ASP A 24 -11.54 10.23 11.49
N ARG A 25 -12.15 10.18 10.30
CA ARG A 25 -12.78 8.95 9.78
C ARG A 25 -11.76 7.83 9.64
N LEU A 26 -10.57 8.11 9.11
CA LEU A 26 -9.50 7.11 8.97
C LEU A 26 -9.00 6.62 10.34
N ARG A 27 -8.89 7.50 11.34
CA ARG A 27 -8.55 7.12 12.72
C ARG A 27 -9.62 6.21 13.34
N ALA A 28 -10.89 6.57 13.18
CA ALA A 28 -12.01 5.77 13.67
C ALA A 28 -12.04 4.39 13.01
N LEU A 29 -11.82 4.32 11.69
CA LEU A 29 -11.71 3.06 10.95
C LEU A 29 -10.50 2.23 11.43
N ALA A 30 -9.34 2.85 11.65
CA ALA A 30 -8.16 2.15 12.15
C ALA A 30 -8.32 1.61 13.57
N SER A 31 -9.16 2.26 14.38
CA SER A 31 -9.51 1.81 15.74
C SER A 31 -10.59 0.72 15.76
N SER A 32 -11.27 0.50 14.64
CA SER A 32 -12.29 -0.54 14.49
C SER A 32 -11.62 -1.92 14.37
N LYS A 33 -12.28 -2.95 14.92
CA LYS A 33 -11.89 -4.35 14.69
C LYS A 33 -12.06 -4.77 13.23
N ASP A 34 -13.01 -4.17 12.54
CA ASP A 34 -13.32 -4.47 11.15
C ASP A 34 -12.89 -3.29 10.27
N PHE A 35 -11.81 -3.49 9.52
CA PHE A 35 -11.25 -2.48 8.62
C PHE A 35 -11.69 -2.79 7.18
N PRO A 36 -12.54 -1.94 6.58
CA PRO A 36 -13.10 -2.22 5.26
C PRO A 36 -12.07 -2.03 4.14
N HIS A 37 -12.38 -2.57 2.96
CA HIS A 37 -11.66 -2.20 1.74
C HIS A 37 -11.91 -0.72 1.41
N LEU A 38 -10.84 0.01 1.09
CA LEU A 38 -10.89 1.43 0.80
C LEU A 38 -10.53 1.71 -0.65
N LEU A 39 -11.29 2.60 -1.29
CA LEU A 39 -10.94 3.25 -2.54
C LEU A 39 -10.59 4.70 -2.26
N ILE A 40 -9.31 5.06 -2.40
CA ILE A 40 -8.81 6.42 -2.16
C ILE A 40 -8.46 7.06 -3.51
N TYR A 41 -9.15 8.14 -3.87
CA TYR A 41 -8.99 8.84 -5.14
C TYR A 41 -8.86 10.36 -4.94
N GLY A 42 -8.45 11.07 -5.99
CA GLY A 42 -8.23 12.52 -5.97
C GLY A 42 -7.05 12.95 -6.86
N PRO A 43 -6.79 14.26 -6.99
CA PRO A 43 -5.75 14.78 -7.89
C PRO A 43 -4.34 14.37 -7.48
N SER A 44 -3.39 14.45 -8.42
CA SER A 44 -1.97 14.21 -8.11
C SER A 44 -1.48 15.23 -7.07
N GLY A 45 -0.65 14.80 -6.12
CA GLY A 45 -0.18 15.67 -5.03
C GLY A 45 -1.15 15.88 -3.86
N ALA A 46 -2.40 15.38 -3.91
CA ALA A 46 -3.38 15.54 -2.82
C ALA A 46 -3.12 14.70 -1.54
N GLY A 47 -1.90 14.19 -1.36
CA GLY A 47 -1.55 13.43 -0.15
C GLY A 47 -2.13 12.01 -0.03
N LYS A 48 -2.71 11.45 -1.10
CA LYS A 48 -3.32 10.10 -1.10
C LYS A 48 -2.40 9.02 -0.52
N LYS A 49 -1.18 8.91 -1.03
CA LYS A 49 -0.18 7.93 -0.55
C LYS A 49 0.21 8.20 0.91
N THR A 50 0.37 9.47 1.29
CA THR A 50 0.66 9.87 2.67
C THR A 50 -0.43 9.41 3.63
N ARG A 51 -1.71 9.56 3.26
CA ARG A 51 -2.85 9.10 4.07
C ARG A 51 -2.85 7.59 4.21
N VAL A 52 -2.68 6.84 3.12
CA VAL A 52 -2.60 5.36 3.15
C VAL A 52 -1.51 4.90 4.11
N LEU A 53 -0.29 5.45 3.98
CA LEU A 53 0.83 5.08 4.83
C LEU A 53 0.60 5.45 6.31
N SER A 54 0.02 6.62 6.57
CA SER A 54 -0.33 7.04 7.93
C SER A 54 -1.40 6.13 8.55
N THR A 55 -2.41 5.71 7.78
CA THR A 55 -3.43 4.75 8.23
C THR A 55 -2.83 3.37 8.51
N LEU A 56 -1.94 2.88 7.64
CA LEU A 56 -1.24 1.61 7.87
C LEU A 56 -0.36 1.65 9.13
N LYS A 57 0.24 2.80 9.41
CA LYS A 57 0.98 3.02 10.66
C LYS A 57 0.08 3.05 11.89
N GLU A 58 -1.12 3.64 11.78
CA GLU A 58 -2.11 3.60 12.87
C GLU A 58 -2.56 2.17 13.15
N LEU A 59 -2.75 1.34 12.10
CA LEU A 59 -3.18 -0.06 12.21
C LEU A 59 -2.10 -0.99 12.78
N TYR A 60 -0.85 -0.87 12.31
CA TYR A 60 0.20 -1.86 12.56
C TYR A 60 1.45 -1.29 13.24
N GLY A 61 1.42 -0.01 13.62
CA GLY A 61 2.54 0.69 14.22
C GLY A 61 3.68 1.00 13.23
N SER A 62 4.83 1.36 13.78
CA SER A 62 6.02 1.77 13.02
C SER A 62 6.62 0.66 12.15
N GLY A 63 6.27 -0.61 12.39
CA GLY A 63 6.73 -1.71 11.56
C GLY A 63 6.13 -1.69 10.14
N ALA A 64 4.98 -1.02 9.93
CA ALA A 64 4.45 -0.79 8.59
C ALA A 64 5.39 0.08 7.73
N GLU A 65 6.19 0.95 8.33
CA GLU A 65 7.12 1.82 7.60
C GLU A 65 8.40 1.09 7.14
N ARG A 66 8.61 -0.16 7.58
CA ARG A 66 9.77 -0.97 7.22
C ARG A 66 9.57 -1.64 5.87
N LEU A 67 9.74 -0.84 4.82
CA LEU A 67 9.59 -1.27 3.44
C LEU A 67 10.86 -1.96 2.92
N LYS A 68 10.67 -3.00 2.10
CA LYS A 68 11.67 -3.67 1.29
C LYS A 68 11.18 -3.72 -0.15
N VAL A 69 12.11 -3.71 -1.10
CA VAL A 69 11.78 -3.89 -2.52
C VAL A 69 12.23 -5.28 -2.91
N ASP A 70 11.27 -6.12 -3.28
CA ASP A 70 11.49 -7.47 -3.76
C ASP A 70 11.21 -7.52 -5.26
N VAL A 71 12.05 -8.20 -6.03
CA VAL A 71 11.77 -8.52 -7.43
C VAL A 71 11.09 -9.87 -7.48
N ARG A 72 9.86 -9.92 -7.99
CA ARG A 72 9.09 -11.16 -8.14
C ARG A 72 9.08 -11.57 -9.61
N THR A 73 9.37 -12.83 -9.86
CA THR A 73 9.23 -13.46 -11.18
C THR A 73 7.94 -14.25 -11.23
N PHE A 74 7.10 -13.98 -12.23
CA PHE A 74 5.86 -14.68 -12.51
C PHE A 74 5.93 -15.34 -13.89
N THR A 75 5.47 -16.57 -14.03
CA THR A 75 5.40 -17.26 -15.33
C THR A 75 3.97 -17.20 -15.84
N THR A 76 3.77 -16.58 -17.00
CA THR A 76 2.44 -16.47 -17.62
C THR A 76 1.94 -17.83 -18.12
N PRO A 77 0.63 -17.97 -18.35
CA PRO A 77 0.07 -19.13 -19.06
C PRO A 77 0.66 -19.34 -20.46
N SER A 78 1.17 -18.27 -21.08
CA SER A 78 1.90 -18.29 -22.35
C SER A 78 3.39 -18.63 -22.21
N ASN A 79 3.82 -19.09 -21.03
CA ASN A 79 5.19 -19.52 -20.71
C ASN A 79 6.24 -18.40 -20.82
N ARG A 80 5.84 -17.13 -20.65
CA ARG A 80 6.74 -15.97 -20.60
C ARG A 80 7.01 -15.63 -19.13
N LYS A 81 8.27 -15.33 -18.81
CA LYS A 81 8.63 -14.80 -17.49
C LYS A 81 8.40 -13.30 -17.46
N LEU A 82 7.70 -12.84 -16.43
CA LEU A 82 7.48 -11.44 -16.11
C LEU A 82 8.17 -11.15 -14.79
N GLU A 83 8.85 -10.03 -14.72
CA GLU A 83 9.45 -9.55 -13.48
C GLU A 83 8.80 -8.23 -13.11
N PHE A 84 8.41 -8.10 -11.84
CA PHE A 84 7.85 -6.86 -11.33
C PHE A 84 8.37 -6.57 -9.93
N ASN A 85 8.38 -5.29 -9.58
CA ASN A 85 8.77 -4.83 -8.26
C ASN A 85 7.58 -4.93 -7.31
N LEU A 86 7.80 -5.57 -6.17
CA LEU A 86 6.88 -5.66 -5.06
C LEU A 86 7.49 -4.91 -3.88
N VAL A 87 6.81 -3.87 -3.41
CA VAL A 87 7.23 -3.19 -2.18
C VAL A 87 6.53 -3.88 -1.02
N SER A 88 7.28 -4.44 -0.09
CA SER A 88 6.75 -5.26 1.00
C SER A 88 7.12 -4.69 2.36
N SER A 89 6.21 -4.81 3.33
CA SER A 89 6.49 -4.67 4.76
C SER A 89 6.06 -5.95 5.48
N PRO A 90 6.35 -6.10 6.78
CA PRO A 90 5.80 -7.22 7.57
C PRO A 90 4.27 -7.30 7.58
N TYR A 91 3.56 -6.23 7.22
CA TYR A 91 2.11 -6.13 7.38
C TYR A 91 1.33 -5.85 6.08
N HIS A 92 1.99 -5.38 5.02
CA HIS A 92 1.33 -5.02 3.77
C HIS A 92 2.23 -5.20 2.55
N LEU A 93 1.60 -5.27 1.39
CA LEU A 93 2.23 -5.33 0.08
C LEU A 93 1.71 -4.16 -0.77
N GLU A 94 2.61 -3.43 -1.42
CA GLU A 94 2.32 -2.41 -2.42
C GLU A 94 2.76 -2.93 -3.79
N ILE A 95 1.81 -2.95 -4.73
CA ILE A 95 2.03 -3.31 -6.13
C ILE A 95 1.51 -2.22 -7.05
N THR A 96 2.14 -2.11 -8.21
CA THR A 96 1.70 -1.26 -9.32
C THR A 96 1.31 -2.18 -10.49
N PRO A 97 0.02 -2.54 -10.64
CA PRO A 97 -0.40 -3.51 -11.66
C PRO A 97 -0.05 -3.14 -13.09
N SER A 98 0.08 -1.83 -13.40
CA SER A 98 0.47 -1.38 -14.74
C SER A 98 1.84 -1.88 -15.17
N ASP A 99 2.73 -2.21 -14.23
CA ASP A 99 4.07 -2.76 -14.53
C ASP A 99 3.98 -4.18 -15.14
N MET A 100 2.82 -4.84 -15.04
CA MET A 100 2.58 -6.20 -15.52
C MET A 100 1.96 -6.26 -16.92
N GLY A 101 1.68 -5.11 -17.54
CA GLY A 101 1.01 -4.99 -18.83
C GLY A 101 -0.33 -5.75 -18.85
N ASN A 102 -0.60 -6.48 -19.93
CA ASN A 102 -1.85 -7.26 -20.10
C ASN A 102 -1.96 -8.51 -19.21
N ASN A 103 -1.01 -8.74 -18.30
CA ASN A 103 -1.01 -9.90 -17.40
C ASN A 103 -1.40 -9.56 -15.96
N ASP A 104 -1.71 -8.29 -15.69
CA ASP A 104 -2.12 -7.76 -14.39
C ASP A 104 -3.20 -8.60 -13.69
N ARG A 105 -4.24 -9.03 -14.43
CA ARG A 105 -5.34 -9.85 -13.90
C ARG A 105 -4.84 -11.16 -13.29
N VAL A 106 -3.93 -11.84 -13.98
CA VAL A 106 -3.43 -13.15 -13.53
C VAL A 106 -2.51 -12.98 -12.34
N VAL A 107 -1.63 -11.98 -12.38
CA VAL A 107 -0.68 -11.70 -11.30
C VAL A 107 -1.40 -11.26 -10.02
N ILE A 108 -2.41 -10.37 -10.12
CA ILE A 108 -3.21 -9.96 -8.97
C ILE A 108 -3.93 -11.16 -8.35
N GLN A 109 -4.54 -12.02 -9.18
CA GLN A 109 -5.24 -13.21 -8.70
C GLN A 109 -4.30 -14.16 -7.94
N ASP A 110 -3.10 -14.38 -8.45
CA ASP A 110 -2.11 -15.25 -7.82
C ASP A 110 -1.57 -14.65 -6.52
N LEU A 111 -1.24 -13.36 -6.53
CA LEU A 111 -0.77 -12.66 -5.33
C LEU A 111 -1.82 -12.68 -4.21
N LEU A 112 -3.09 -12.44 -4.54
CA LEU A 112 -4.17 -12.51 -3.54
C LEU A 112 -4.35 -13.92 -2.98
N LYS A 113 -4.18 -14.97 -3.80
CA LYS A 113 -4.19 -16.36 -3.32
C LYS A 113 -3.02 -16.65 -2.38
N GLU A 114 -1.81 -16.20 -2.73
CA GLU A 114 -0.61 -16.37 -1.89
C GLU A 114 -0.79 -15.69 -0.52
N VAL A 115 -1.28 -14.44 -0.52
CA VAL A 115 -1.53 -13.69 0.72
C VAL A 115 -2.63 -14.35 1.56
N GLY A 116 -3.66 -14.90 0.93
CA GLY A 116 -4.72 -15.65 1.61
C GLY A 116 -4.22 -16.95 2.25
N GLN A 117 -3.29 -17.66 1.60
CA GLN A 117 -2.73 -18.92 2.09
C GLN A 117 -1.72 -18.73 3.23
N LYS A 118 -0.96 -17.62 3.23
CA LYS A 118 0.04 -17.31 4.28
C LYS A 118 -0.55 -17.00 5.66
N LYS A 119 -1.87 -16.90 5.79
CA LYS A 119 -2.57 -16.63 7.06
C LYS A 119 -3.09 -17.90 7.77
N GLN A 120 -2.67 -19.10 7.36
CA GLN A 120 -2.86 -20.36 8.10
C GLN A 120 -1.60 -20.79 8.84
#